data_AF-A0A9E3GBI0-F1
#
_entry.id   AF-A0A9E3GBI0-F1
#
_cell.length_a   1.000
_cell.length_b   1.000
_cell.length_c   1.000
_cell.angle_alpha   90.00
_cell.angle_beta   90.00
_cell.angle_gamma   90.00
#
_symmetry.space_group_name_H-M   'P 1'
#
loop_
_entity.id
_entity.type
_entity.pdbx_description
1 polymer ?
#
loop_
_entity_poly.entity_id
_entity_poly.type
_entity_poly.pdbx_seq_one_letter_code
_entity_poly.pdbx_strand_id
1 'polypeptide(L)'
;MSGLLGSAVPAPEKRARFRKALESGRLQRFPGAFSPLVAKLVAELRFDGVYVSGAVLAADLGLPDIGLTTLTEVGARGGQIAAVTDLPTFIDADTGFGEPMSAARTVTVLEDAGLAG
;
A
#
# COMPACT_ATOMS: atom_id res chain seq x y z
N MET A 1 -6.55 -16.16 -12.64
CA MET A 1 -5.25 -16.61 -12.08
C MET A 1 -4.91 -15.89 -10.77
N SER A 2 -5.91 -15.63 -9.92
CA SER A 2 -5.70 -15.09 -8.57
C SER A 2 -5.27 -16.25 -7.66
N GLY A 3 -4.27 -16.04 -6.79
CA GLY A 3 -3.79 -17.04 -5.83
C GLY A 3 -2.53 -17.86 -6.20
N LEU A 4 -2.18 -17.99 -7.50
CA LEU A 4 -0.96 -18.75 -7.88
C LEU A 4 0.32 -17.88 -7.84
N LEU A 5 0.23 -16.63 -8.28
CA LEU A 5 1.38 -15.72 -8.40
C LEU A 5 1.25 -14.45 -7.55
N GLY A 6 0.06 -14.21 -6.98
CA GLY A 6 -0.26 -13.04 -6.19
C GLY A 6 -1.49 -13.29 -5.34
N SER A 7 -2.03 -12.22 -4.76
CA SER A 7 -3.17 -12.25 -3.85
C SER A 7 -4.35 -13.04 -4.40
N ALA A 8 -4.95 -13.84 -3.53
CA ALA A 8 -6.20 -14.56 -3.77
C ALA A 8 -7.44 -13.67 -3.51
N VAL A 9 -7.26 -12.56 -2.79
CA VAL A 9 -8.34 -11.65 -2.36
C VAL A 9 -8.42 -10.43 -3.29
N PRO A 10 -9.60 -10.12 -3.88
CA PRO A 10 -9.78 -8.92 -4.69
C PRO A 10 -9.59 -7.61 -3.90
N ALA A 11 -9.09 -6.56 -4.55
CA ALA A 11 -8.84 -5.26 -3.90
C ALA A 11 -10.07 -4.65 -3.19
N PRO A 12 -11.30 -4.70 -3.74
CA PRO A 12 -12.49 -4.21 -3.03
C PRO A 12 -12.74 -4.94 -1.70
N GLU A 13 -12.44 -6.24 -1.64
CA GLU A 13 -12.59 -7.03 -0.42
C GLU A 13 -11.52 -6.66 0.62
N LYS A 14 -10.27 -6.42 0.19
CA LYS A 14 -9.21 -5.90 1.08
C LYS A 14 -9.61 -4.56 1.70
N ARG A 15 -10.18 -3.63 0.91
CA ARG A 15 -10.71 -2.33 1.38
C ARG A 15 -11.82 -2.51 2.42
N ALA A 16 -12.79 -3.38 2.15
CA ALA A 16 -13.87 -3.66 3.08
C ALA A 16 -13.35 -4.26 4.40
N ARG A 17 -12.40 -5.19 4.33
CA ARG A 17 -11.73 -5.77 5.51
C ARG A 17 -10.97 -4.71 6.30
N PHE A 18 -10.26 -3.79 5.64
CA PHE A 18 -9.54 -2.71 6.31
C PHE A 18 -10.49 -1.79 7.08
N ARG A 19 -11.57 -1.32 6.45
CA ARG A 19 -12.58 -0.48 7.11
C ARG A 19 -13.17 -1.15 8.35
N LYS A 20 -13.59 -2.41 8.22
CA LYS A 20 -14.11 -3.19 9.35
C LYS A 20 -13.07 -3.36 10.48
N ALA A 21 -11.80 -3.52 10.13
CA ALA A 21 -10.72 -3.65 11.09
C ALA A 21 -10.50 -2.35 11.89
N LEU A 22 -10.55 -1.19 11.23
CA LEU A 22 -10.46 0.12 11.89
C LEU A 22 -11.64 0.37 12.85
N GLU A 23 -12.83 -0.12 12.51
CA GLU A 23 -14.04 0.00 13.33
C GLU A 23 -14.09 -0.99 14.51
N SER A 24 -13.17 -1.96 14.58
CA SER A 24 -13.23 -3.06 15.54
C SER A 24 -12.88 -2.70 16.99
N GLY A 25 -12.31 -1.52 17.23
CA GLY A 25 -11.79 -1.12 18.55
C GLY A 25 -10.51 -1.85 18.98
N ARG A 26 -9.99 -2.78 18.16
CA ARG A 26 -8.72 -3.46 18.38
C ARG A 26 -7.58 -2.68 17.71
N LEU A 27 -6.43 -2.61 18.37
CA LEU A 27 -5.21 -2.11 17.75
C LEU A 27 -4.81 -2.99 16.56
N GLN A 28 -4.69 -2.37 15.38
CA GLN A 28 -4.24 -3.02 14.17
C GLN A 28 -2.73 -2.82 14.00
N ARG A 29 -2.00 -3.88 13.66
CA ARG A 29 -0.54 -3.85 13.49
C ARG A 29 -0.18 -3.93 12.02
N PHE A 30 0.32 -2.82 11.48
CA PHE A 30 0.64 -2.63 10.06
C PHE A 30 2.13 -2.26 9.93
N PRO A 31 3.06 -3.23 9.98
CA PRO A 31 4.47 -2.95 9.76
C PRO A 31 4.74 -2.47 8.32
N GLY A 32 5.80 -1.69 8.17
CA GLY A 32 6.23 -1.15 6.88
C GLY A 32 6.84 -2.23 5.97
N ALA A 33 6.44 -2.26 4.70
CA ALA A 33 7.09 -3.05 3.65
C ALA A 33 7.58 -2.14 2.53
N PHE A 34 8.86 -2.28 2.16
CA PHE A 34 9.48 -1.56 1.05
C PHE A 34 9.59 -2.43 -0.22
N SER A 35 9.32 -3.73 -0.11
CA SER A 35 9.35 -4.67 -1.22
C SER A 35 8.27 -5.75 -1.10
N PRO A 36 7.87 -6.39 -2.21
CA PRO A 36 6.91 -7.49 -2.20
C PRO A 36 7.32 -8.65 -1.27
N LEU A 37 8.62 -8.95 -1.18
CA LEU A 37 9.11 -10.02 -0.31
C LEU A 37 8.80 -9.74 1.17
N VAL A 38 9.01 -8.49 1.61
CA VAL A 38 8.70 -8.09 2.99
C VAL A 38 7.21 -8.20 3.26
N ALA A 39 6.36 -7.82 2.30
CA ALA A 39 4.90 -7.95 2.44
C ALA A 39 4.43 -9.40 2.63
N LYS A 40 5.07 -10.35 1.93
CA LYS A 40 4.82 -11.80 2.14
C LYS A 40 5.21 -12.23 3.54
N LEU A 41 6.39 -11.81 4.02
CA LEU A 41 6.85 -12.13 5.38
C LEU A 41 5.92 -11.53 6.45
N VAL A 42 5.43 -10.30 6.25
CA VAL A 42 4.43 -9.67 7.13
C VAL A 42 3.14 -10.51 7.19
N ALA A 43 2.69 -11.06 6.07
CA ALA A 43 1.53 -11.94 6.03
C ALA A 43 1.78 -13.28 6.73
N GLU A 44 2.94 -13.91 6.51
CA GLU A 44 3.33 -15.16 7.17
C GLU A 44 3.41 -15.01 8.70
N LEU A 45 3.86 -13.85 9.17
CA LEU A 45 3.93 -13.49 10.60
C LEU A 45 2.57 -13.08 11.19
N ARG A 46 1.48 -13.16 10.42
CA ARG A 46 0.10 -12.93 10.85
C ARG A 46 -0.13 -11.52 11.43
N PHE A 47 0.45 -10.51 10.78
CA PHE A 47 0.07 -9.13 11.00
C PHE A 47 -1.29 -8.81 10.40
N ASP A 48 -1.82 -7.64 10.75
CA ASP A 48 -3.18 -7.23 10.37
C ASP A 48 -3.23 -6.56 8.99
N GLY A 49 -2.08 -6.04 8.55
CA GLY A 49 -1.95 -5.32 7.29
C GLY A 49 -0.51 -4.93 6.98
N VAL A 50 -0.35 -4.21 5.87
CA VAL A 50 0.94 -3.70 5.40
C VAL A 50 0.85 -2.18 5.24
N TYR A 51 1.89 -1.48 5.67
CA TYR A 51 2.09 -0.06 5.39
C TYR A 51 3.19 0.12 4.34
N VAL A 52 2.98 1.02 3.37
CA VAL A 52 4.01 1.45 2.42
C VAL A 52 4.37 2.90 2.72
N SER A 53 5.57 3.12 3.22
CA SER A 53 6.04 4.44 3.70
C SER A 53 6.73 5.26 2.61
N GLY A 54 6.37 6.54 2.47
CA GLY A 54 6.99 7.48 1.54
C GLY A 54 8.50 7.63 1.80
N ALA A 55 8.87 7.84 3.07
CA ALA A 55 10.26 7.89 3.52
C ALA A 55 11.11 6.69 3.08
N VAL A 56 10.55 5.48 3.22
CA VAL A 56 11.29 4.26 2.86
C VAL A 56 11.36 4.08 1.35
N LEU A 57 10.31 4.49 0.60
CA LEU A 57 10.35 4.50 -0.86
C LEU A 57 11.38 5.50 -1.40
N ALA A 58 11.46 6.70 -0.83
CA ALA A 58 12.50 7.67 -1.17
C ALA A 58 13.89 7.10 -0.88
N ALA A 59 14.09 6.49 0.31
CA ALA A 59 15.34 5.87 0.68
C ALA A 59 15.74 4.67 -0.22
N ASP A 60 14.78 3.85 -0.69
CA ASP A 60 15.00 2.76 -1.66
C ASP A 60 15.60 3.29 -2.98
N LEU A 61 15.25 4.52 -3.35
CA LEU A 61 15.77 5.23 -4.53
C LEU A 61 17.05 6.02 -4.24
N GLY A 62 17.56 6.02 -3.01
CA GLY A 62 18.69 6.84 -2.59
C GLY A 62 18.38 8.34 -2.53
N LEU A 63 17.11 8.70 -2.36
CA LEU A 63 16.62 10.07 -2.29
C LEU A 63 16.25 10.47 -0.86
N PRO A 64 16.39 11.76 -0.49
CA PRO A 64 15.80 12.27 0.73
C PRO A 64 14.27 12.37 0.62
N ASP A 65 13.59 12.18 1.75
CA ASP A 65 12.13 12.29 1.85
C ASP A 65 11.68 13.75 1.95
N ILE A 66 11.72 14.44 0.81
CA ILE A 66 11.35 15.86 0.67
C ILE A 66 10.43 16.10 -0.54
N GLY A 67 9.69 15.07 -0.96
CA GLY A 67 8.75 15.15 -2.09
C GLY A 67 9.41 15.09 -3.47
N LEU A 68 10.54 14.39 -3.61
CA LEU A 68 11.19 14.15 -4.91
C LEU A 68 10.65 12.93 -5.65
N THR A 69 9.99 12.02 -4.94
CA THR A 69 9.31 10.86 -5.52
C THR A 69 8.07 11.29 -6.30
N THR A 70 7.76 10.53 -7.34
CA THR A 70 6.59 10.76 -8.19
C THR A 70 5.47 9.77 -7.88
N LEU A 71 4.23 10.14 -8.19
CA LEU A 71 3.08 9.22 -8.14
C LEU A 71 3.33 7.93 -8.92
N THR A 72 4.05 8.00 -10.05
CA THR A 72 4.37 6.82 -10.85
C THR A 72 5.26 5.84 -10.09
N GLU A 73 6.30 6.33 -9.42
CA GLU A 73 7.22 5.50 -8.63
C GLU A 73 6.52 4.90 -7.41
N VAL A 74 5.80 5.75 -6.66
CA VAL A 74 5.07 5.36 -5.44
C VAL A 74 3.95 4.37 -5.77
N GLY A 75 3.13 4.68 -6.77
CA GLY A 75 2.03 3.83 -7.21
C GLY A 75 2.50 2.48 -7.77
N ALA A 76 3.59 2.47 -8.55
CA ALA A 76 4.14 1.22 -9.08
C ALA A 76 4.66 0.31 -7.98
N ARG A 77 5.47 0.84 -7.05
CA ARG A 77 5.99 0.03 -5.93
C ARG A 77 4.87 -0.40 -4.98
N GLY A 78 3.95 0.52 -4.64
CA GLY A 78 2.78 0.23 -3.81
C GLY A 78 1.92 -0.89 -4.38
N GLY A 79 1.62 -0.85 -5.69
CA GLY A 79 0.86 -1.88 -6.37
C GLY A 79 1.56 -3.25 -6.37
N GLN A 80 2.88 -3.28 -6.60
CA GLN A 80 3.66 -4.53 -6.50
C GLN A 80 3.59 -5.16 -5.11
N ILE A 81 3.61 -4.33 -4.06
CA ILE A 81 3.50 -4.77 -2.66
C ILE A 81 2.09 -5.29 -2.37
N ALA A 82 1.06 -4.52 -2.73
CA ALA A 82 -0.34 -4.90 -2.50
C ALA A 82 -0.75 -6.17 -3.27
N ALA A 83 -0.14 -6.40 -4.44
CA ALA A 83 -0.45 -7.53 -5.31
C ALA A 83 -0.01 -8.90 -4.74
N VAL A 84 0.94 -8.95 -3.81
CA VAL A 84 1.53 -10.23 -3.33
C VAL A 84 1.03 -10.69 -1.96
N THR A 85 0.09 -9.97 -1.36
CA THR A 85 -0.46 -10.27 -0.04
C THR A 85 -1.98 -10.15 -0.04
N ASP A 86 -2.67 -11.01 0.72
CA ASP A 86 -4.13 -10.90 0.94
C ASP A 86 -4.48 -9.88 2.03
N LEU A 87 -3.47 -9.36 2.71
CA LEU A 87 -3.64 -8.34 3.73
C LEU A 87 -4.02 -6.98 3.11
N PRO A 88 -4.82 -6.17 3.81
CA PRO A 88 -5.00 -4.77 3.43
C PRO A 88 -3.65 -4.04 3.47
N THR A 89 -3.36 -3.30 2.40
CA THR A 89 -2.13 -2.53 2.25
C THR A 89 -2.49 -1.07 2.07
N PHE A 90 -2.04 -0.18 2.96
CA PHE A 90 -2.21 1.27 2.78
C PHE A 90 -0.87 1.93 2.51
N ILE A 91 -0.91 3.08 1.84
CA ILE A 91 0.28 3.77 1.35
C ILE A 91 0.29 5.25 1.73
N ASP A 92 1.47 5.74 2.04
CA ASP A 92 1.76 7.16 2.15
C ASP A 92 1.71 7.83 0.77
N ALA A 93 0.79 8.78 0.60
CA ALA A 93 0.57 9.49 -0.66
C ALA A 93 1.07 10.94 -0.61
N ASP A 94 1.94 11.27 0.35
CA ASP A 94 2.44 12.61 0.63
C ASP A 94 1.28 13.63 0.71
N THR A 95 1.34 14.67 -0.13
CA THR A 95 0.33 15.71 -0.28
C THR A 95 -0.58 15.49 -1.48
N GLY A 96 -0.56 14.30 -2.09
CA GLY A 96 -1.34 13.95 -3.28
C GLY A 96 -0.63 14.25 -4.61
N PHE A 97 0.69 14.49 -4.59
CA PHE A 97 1.55 14.70 -5.76
C PHE A 97 1.14 15.87 -6.67
N GLY A 98 0.60 16.96 -6.08
CA GLY A 98 0.29 18.20 -6.79
C GLY A 98 -0.90 18.95 -6.22
N GLU A 99 -1.63 19.66 -7.08
CA GLU A 99 -2.87 20.37 -6.77
C GLU A 99 -4.06 19.40 -6.53
N PRO A 100 -5.25 19.88 -6.12
CA PRO A 100 -6.39 18.99 -5.82
C PRO A 100 -6.78 18.01 -6.93
N MET A 101 -6.63 18.40 -8.20
CA MET A 101 -6.87 17.48 -9.33
C MET A 101 -5.83 16.36 -9.40
N SER A 102 -4.57 16.67 -9.08
CA SER A 102 -3.50 15.67 -8.94
C SER A 102 -3.77 14.74 -7.77
N ALA A 103 -4.25 15.26 -6.63
CA ALA A 103 -4.67 14.44 -5.49
C ALA A 103 -5.84 13.49 -5.83
N ALA A 104 -6.86 13.97 -6.57
CA ALA A 104 -7.95 13.14 -7.03
C ALA A 104 -7.45 12.01 -7.96
N ARG A 105 -6.55 12.33 -8.90
CA ARG A 105 -5.90 11.34 -9.76
C ARG A 105 -5.07 10.33 -8.95
N THR A 106 -4.35 10.79 -7.93
CA THR A 106 -3.58 9.94 -7.02
C THR A 106 -4.46 8.87 -6.38
N VAL A 107 -5.62 9.25 -5.83
CA VAL A 107 -6.57 8.29 -5.26
C VAL A 107 -6.97 7.21 -6.27
N THR A 108 -7.38 7.60 -7.48
CA THR A 108 -7.74 6.64 -8.54
C THR A 108 -6.60 5.69 -8.87
N VAL A 109 -5.38 6.21 -9.07
CA VAL A 109 -4.21 5.40 -9.41
C VAL A 109 -3.88 4.39 -8.31
N LEU A 110 -3.96 4.79 -7.03
CA LEU A 110 -3.66 3.91 -5.91
C LEU A 110 -4.76 2.87 -5.69
N GLU A 111 -6.04 3.23 -5.85
CA GLU A 111 -7.15 2.28 -5.79
C GLU A 111 -7.08 1.22 -6.89
N ASP A 112 -6.73 1.63 -8.11
CA ASP A 112 -6.54 0.75 -9.27
C ASP A 112 -5.32 -0.16 -9.10
N ALA A 113 -4.26 0.33 -8.45
CA ALA A 113 -3.09 -0.45 -8.07
C ALA A 113 -3.38 -1.47 -6.94
N GLY A 114 -4.60 -1.45 -6.37
CA GLY A 114 -5.08 -2.44 -5.40
C GLY A 114 -4.79 -2.07 -3.95
N LEU A 115 -4.41 -0.83 -3.67
CA LEU A 115 -4.24 -0.33 -2.31
C LEU A 115 -5.60 -0.22 -1.61
N ALA A 116 -5.55 -0.35 -0.29
CA ALA A 116 -6.72 -0.40 0.57
C ALA A 116 -7.03 0.94 1.25
N GLY A 117 -6.09 1.88 1.24
CA GLY A 117 -6.20 3.22 1.81
C GLY A 117 -4.86 3.94 1.81
#